data_AF-M5RS22-F1
#
_entry.id   AF-M5RS22-F1
#
_cell.length_a   1.000
_cell.length_b   1.000
_cell.length_c   1.000
_cell.angle_alpha   90.00
_cell.angle_beta   90.00
_cell.angle_gamma   90.00
#
_symmetry.space_group_name_H-M   'P 1'
#
loop_
_entity.id
_entity.type
_entity.pdbx_description
1 polymer ?
#
loop_
_entity_poly.entity_id
_entity_poly.type
_entity_poly.pdbx_seq_one_letter_code
_entity_poly.pdbx_strand_id
1 'polypeptide(L)'
;MLEAVAYAEQTSGDYWEFAVELDRLISYGLTLNDFRWLVRSHYVEHQCEITLERDDGRAFRPTGDLTFPERTCFVLTKLGVEFARQYCMIATNGNGHANDATPRNAPPYGATPCCAEKRETGPQPMSSVVDDAMPKTILIPTWDPQRRQLRFNGVAVKEFRWTAHNQEAVLSAFQEEDWPARIDDPLPPHAEQDSKRRLSDTIKCLNRKQVNPILHFRGDGTGEG
;
A
#
# COMPACT_ATOMS: atom_id res chain seq x y z
N MET A 1 -12.37 -4.72 -15.75
CA MET A 1 -11.32 -5.27 -16.64
C MET A 1 -11.65 -6.68 -17.15
N LEU A 2 -12.07 -7.65 -16.32
CA LEU A 2 -12.52 -8.97 -16.85
C LEU A 2 -13.69 -8.86 -17.84
N GLU A 3 -14.62 -7.93 -17.60
CA GLU A 3 -15.72 -7.63 -18.52
C GLU A 3 -15.23 -7.13 -19.90
N ALA A 4 -14.20 -6.28 -19.92
CA ALA A 4 -13.60 -5.81 -21.17
C ALA A 4 -12.99 -6.97 -21.99
N VAL A 5 -12.38 -7.94 -21.33
CA VAL A 5 -11.86 -9.17 -21.96
C VAL A 5 -13.01 -10.00 -22.56
N ALA A 6 -14.10 -10.17 -21.82
CA ALA A 6 -15.27 -10.90 -22.31
C ALA A 6 -15.90 -10.23 -23.55
N TYR A 7 -15.97 -8.90 -23.58
CA TYR A 7 -16.45 -8.17 -24.74
C TYR A 7 -15.54 -8.29 -25.95
N ALA A 8 -14.22 -8.21 -25.77
CA ALA A 8 -13.25 -8.45 -26.84
C ALA A 8 -13.39 -9.87 -27.42
N GLU A 9 -13.50 -10.88 -26.57
CA GLU A 9 -13.71 -12.28 -26.98
C GLU A 9 -15.03 -12.45 -27.75
N GLN A 10 -16.13 -11.85 -27.28
CA GLN A 10 -17.45 -11.97 -27.90
C GLN A 10 -17.53 -11.26 -29.27
N THR A 11 -16.82 -10.15 -29.42
CA THR A 11 -16.79 -9.37 -30.67
C THR A 11 -15.69 -9.83 -31.62
N SER A 12 -14.78 -10.72 -31.19
CA SER A 12 -13.55 -11.06 -31.91
C SER A 12 -12.71 -9.82 -32.28
N GLY A 13 -12.84 -8.75 -31.48
CA GLY A 13 -12.13 -7.48 -31.65
C GLY A 13 -10.78 -7.46 -30.96
N ASP A 14 -10.04 -6.37 -31.14
CA ASP A 14 -8.76 -6.17 -30.45
C ASP A 14 -9.03 -5.82 -28.96
N TYR A 15 -8.25 -6.40 -28.05
CA TYR A 15 -8.34 -6.10 -26.62
C TYR A 15 -8.11 -4.61 -26.33
N TRP A 16 -7.33 -3.93 -27.18
CA TRP A 16 -7.10 -2.49 -27.08
C TRP A 16 -8.34 -1.65 -27.36
N GLU A 17 -9.31 -2.12 -28.13
CA GLU A 17 -10.59 -1.42 -28.33
C GLU A 17 -11.36 -1.29 -27.00
N PHE A 18 -11.21 -2.27 -26.12
CA PHE A 18 -11.84 -2.32 -24.80
C PHE A 18 -10.89 -1.94 -23.66
N ALA A 19 -9.72 -1.35 -23.96
CA ALA A 19 -8.75 -0.94 -22.94
C ALA A 19 -9.37 0.04 -21.93
N VAL A 20 -9.06 -0.15 -20.65
CA VAL A 20 -9.67 0.63 -19.56
C VAL A 20 -8.77 1.78 -19.15
N GLU A 21 -9.33 2.98 -19.09
CA GLU A 21 -8.63 4.21 -18.73
C GLU A 21 -8.07 4.20 -17.29
N LEU A 22 -6.88 4.78 -17.12
CA LEU A 22 -6.21 4.96 -15.83
C LEU A 22 -7.11 5.66 -14.81
N ASP A 23 -7.74 6.78 -15.19
CA ASP A 23 -8.58 7.57 -14.29
C ASP A 23 -9.79 6.79 -13.78
N ARG A 24 -10.36 5.95 -14.64
CA ARG A 24 -11.45 5.04 -14.25
C ARG A 24 -10.96 4.04 -13.21
N LEU A 25 -9.79 3.45 -13.38
CA LEU A 25 -9.23 2.51 -12.40
C LEU A 25 -8.82 3.20 -11.08
N ILE A 26 -8.31 4.43 -11.14
CA ILE A 26 -8.04 5.25 -9.94
C ILE A 26 -9.33 5.55 -9.18
N SER A 27 -10.44 5.81 -9.87
CA SER A 27 -11.75 6.05 -9.24
C SER A 27 -12.27 4.84 -8.43
N TYR A 28 -11.84 3.63 -8.78
CA TYR A 28 -12.09 2.40 -8.02
C TYR A 28 -11.09 2.14 -6.88
N GLY A 29 -10.17 3.08 -6.62
CA GLY A 29 -9.25 3.04 -5.49
C GLY A 29 -7.87 2.44 -5.78
N LEU A 30 -7.56 2.10 -7.04
CA LEU A 30 -6.21 1.70 -7.43
C LEU A 30 -5.26 2.90 -7.43
N THR A 31 -4.04 2.69 -6.97
CA THR A 31 -2.99 3.70 -6.94
C THR A 31 -1.98 3.49 -8.06
N LEU A 32 -1.19 4.53 -8.38
CA LEU A 32 -0.08 4.41 -9.35
C LEU A 32 0.91 3.29 -8.99
N ASN A 33 1.12 3.01 -7.70
CA ASN A 33 1.97 1.90 -7.28
C ASN A 33 1.35 0.53 -7.56
N ASP A 34 0.02 0.41 -7.46
CA ASP A 34 -0.68 -0.83 -7.82
C ASP A 34 -0.53 -1.10 -9.33
N PHE A 35 -0.62 -0.07 -10.18
CA PHE A 35 -0.35 -0.22 -11.62
C PHE A 35 1.10 -0.60 -11.92
N ARG A 36 2.09 -0.01 -11.23
CA ARG A 36 3.50 -0.42 -11.38
C ARG A 36 3.70 -1.88 -11.04
N TRP A 37 3.07 -2.34 -9.96
CA TRP A 37 3.11 -3.75 -9.56
C TRP A 37 2.45 -4.64 -10.61
N LEU A 38 1.24 -4.31 -11.06
CA LEU A 38 0.52 -5.08 -12.09
C LEU A 38 1.33 -5.21 -13.39
N VAL A 39 2.01 -4.13 -13.82
CA VAL A 39 2.87 -4.14 -15.01
C VAL A 39 4.12 -5.00 -14.79
N ARG A 40 4.81 -4.84 -13.65
CA ARG A 40 6.00 -5.64 -13.33
C ARG A 40 5.71 -7.11 -13.06
N SER A 41 4.50 -7.43 -12.63
CA SER A 41 4.02 -8.81 -12.49
C SER A 41 3.47 -9.38 -13.81
N HIS A 42 3.54 -8.62 -14.91
CA HIS A 42 3.04 -9.01 -16.24
C HIS A 42 1.54 -9.34 -16.27
N TYR A 43 0.74 -8.76 -15.36
CA TYR A 43 -0.71 -8.95 -15.34
C TYR A 43 -1.45 -7.95 -16.23
N VAL A 44 -0.89 -6.76 -16.44
CA VAL A 44 -1.45 -5.75 -17.34
C VAL A 44 -0.38 -5.22 -18.27
N GLU A 45 -0.81 -4.85 -19.48
CA GLU A 45 -0.06 -4.00 -20.39
C GLU A 45 -0.69 -2.61 -20.39
N HIS A 46 0.11 -1.58 -20.67
CA HIS A 46 -0.34 -0.20 -20.70
C HIS A 46 0.19 0.53 -21.93
N GLN A 47 -0.65 1.42 -22.48
CA GLN A 47 -0.29 2.31 -23.59
C GLN A 47 -1.04 3.64 -23.43
N CYS A 48 -0.52 4.70 -24.04
CA CYS A 48 -1.16 6.01 -24.04
C CYS A 48 -2.10 6.12 -25.25
N GLU A 49 -3.35 6.48 -24.99
CA GLU A 49 -4.35 6.70 -26.03
C GLU A 49 -4.10 8.03 -26.76
N ILE A 50 -3.93 7.94 -28.07
CA ILE A 50 -3.66 9.06 -28.98
C ILE A 50 -4.75 9.21 -30.05
N THR A 51 -5.91 8.55 -29.84
CA THR A 51 -7.08 8.60 -30.73
C THR A 51 -7.43 10.04 -31.11
N LEU A 52 -7.55 10.27 -32.42
CA LEU A 52 -7.98 11.55 -33.00
C LEU A 52 -9.45 11.49 -33.38
N GLU A 53 -10.11 12.65 -33.47
CA GLU A 53 -11.54 12.77 -33.82
C GLU A 53 -11.91 12.19 -35.20
N ARG A 54 -10.92 11.90 -36.04
CA ARG A 54 -11.09 11.35 -37.39
C ARG A 54 -10.81 9.85 -37.46
N ASP A 55 -10.32 9.25 -36.39
CA ASP A 55 -10.02 7.83 -36.35
C ASP A 55 -11.32 7.04 -36.21
N ASP A 56 -11.44 5.94 -36.96
CA ASP A 56 -12.57 5.01 -36.90
C ASP A 56 -12.44 3.97 -35.77
N GLY A 57 -11.46 4.16 -34.90
CA GLY A 57 -11.14 3.29 -33.77
C GLY A 57 -10.16 3.95 -32.82
N ARG A 58 -9.76 3.21 -31.78
CA ARG A 58 -8.84 3.72 -30.76
C ARG A 58 -7.39 3.49 -31.20
N ALA A 59 -6.57 4.53 -31.08
CA ALA A 59 -5.15 4.48 -31.41
C ALA A 59 -4.30 4.61 -30.16
N PHE A 60 -3.25 3.78 -30.06
CA PHE A 60 -2.40 3.72 -28.89
C PHE A 60 -0.92 3.83 -29.23
N ARG A 61 -0.16 4.38 -28.29
CA ARG A 61 1.29 4.47 -28.36
C ARG A 61 1.91 3.85 -27.10
N PRO A 62 2.91 2.96 -27.25
CA PRO A 62 3.71 2.50 -26.14
C PRO A 62 4.29 3.69 -25.39
N THR A 63 4.11 3.67 -24.07
CA THR A 63 4.75 4.63 -23.17
C THR A 63 5.77 3.89 -22.34
N GLY A 64 6.83 4.56 -21.88
CA GLY A 64 7.91 3.91 -21.13
C GLY A 64 7.40 3.04 -19.98
N ASP A 65 8.21 2.04 -19.58
CA ASP A 65 7.77 0.88 -18.80
C ASP A 65 6.97 1.18 -17.51
N LEU A 66 7.17 2.34 -16.87
CA LEU A 66 6.52 2.71 -15.59
C LEU A 66 6.03 4.17 -15.54
N THR A 67 5.90 4.81 -16.70
CA THR A 67 5.37 6.17 -16.82
C THR A 67 3.94 6.12 -17.34
N PHE A 68 3.01 6.72 -16.60
CA PHE A 68 1.58 6.70 -16.91
C PHE A 68 1.08 8.13 -17.16
N PRO A 69 1.11 8.63 -18.41
CA PRO A 69 0.46 9.89 -18.78
C PRO A 69 -1.06 9.83 -18.53
N GLU A 70 -1.71 10.99 -18.51
CA GLU A 70 -3.16 11.12 -18.20
C GLU A 70 -4.05 10.21 -19.05
N ARG A 71 -3.66 9.94 -20.31
CA ARG A 71 -4.40 9.08 -21.24
C ARG A 71 -3.93 7.62 -21.27
N THR A 72 -3.27 7.15 -20.22
CA THR A 72 -2.89 5.73 -20.14
C THR A 72 -4.13 4.84 -20.05
N CYS A 73 -4.16 3.81 -20.89
CA CYS A 73 -5.14 2.74 -20.84
C CYS A 73 -4.45 1.40 -20.58
N PHE A 74 -5.17 0.49 -19.94
CA PHE A 74 -4.69 -0.83 -19.55
C PHE A 74 -5.51 -1.94 -20.20
N VAL A 75 -4.82 -3.00 -20.60
CA VAL A 75 -5.41 -4.28 -21.01
C VAL A 75 -4.87 -5.40 -20.12
N LEU A 76 -5.67 -6.43 -19.87
CA LEU A 76 -5.21 -7.61 -19.15
C LEU A 76 -4.40 -8.51 -20.08
N THR A 77 -3.25 -8.99 -19.60
CA THR A 77 -2.54 -10.10 -20.26
C THR A 77 -3.24 -11.42 -19.96
N LYS A 78 -2.84 -12.50 -20.63
CA LYS A 78 -3.32 -13.86 -20.30
C LYS A 78 -3.12 -14.21 -18.82
N LEU A 79 -1.95 -13.88 -18.26
CA LEU A 79 -1.64 -14.08 -16.85
C LEU A 79 -2.56 -13.24 -15.94
N GLY A 80 -2.84 -11.99 -16.35
CA GLY A 80 -3.75 -11.11 -15.62
C GLY A 80 -5.18 -11.61 -15.61
N VAL A 81 -5.66 -12.18 -16.71
CA VAL A 81 -7.00 -12.79 -16.80
C VAL A 81 -7.12 -13.98 -15.85
N GLU A 82 -6.14 -14.88 -15.86
CA GLU A 82 -6.09 -16.03 -14.95
C GLU A 82 -6.07 -15.58 -13.48
N PHE A 83 -5.20 -14.62 -13.15
CA PHE A 83 -5.10 -14.03 -11.82
C PHE A 83 -6.44 -13.42 -11.38
N ALA A 84 -7.06 -12.58 -12.21
CA ALA A 84 -8.32 -11.94 -11.87
C ALA A 84 -9.47 -12.94 -11.70
N ARG A 85 -9.52 -14.00 -12.53
CA ARG A 85 -10.53 -15.08 -12.40
C ARG A 85 -10.39 -15.84 -11.08
N GLN A 86 -9.16 -16.16 -10.66
CA GLN A 86 -8.91 -16.82 -9.37
C GLN A 86 -9.40 -15.97 -8.19
N TYR A 87 -9.20 -14.66 -8.25
CA TYR A 87 -9.61 -13.74 -7.18
C TYR A 87 -11.14 -13.53 -7.15
N CYS A 88 -11.80 -13.48 -8.30
CA CYS A 88 -13.27 -13.43 -8.37
C CYS A 88 -13.93 -14.70 -7.82
N MET A 89 -13.36 -15.89 -8.08
CA MET A 89 -13.89 -17.15 -7.54
C MET A 89 -13.81 -17.23 -6.00
N ILE A 90 -12.75 -16.66 -5.40
CA ILE A 90 -12.60 -16.59 -3.94
C ILE A 90 -13.66 -15.64 -3.35
N ALA A 91 -13.95 -14.53 -4.02
CA ALA A 91 -14.98 -13.57 -3.58
C ALA A 91 -16.40 -14.14 -3.64
N THR A 92 -16.70 -15.03 -4.60
CA THR A 92 -18.05 -15.62 -4.76
C THR A 92 -18.35 -16.77 -3.80
N ASN A 93 -17.33 -17.47 -3.30
CA ASN A 93 -17.51 -18.60 -2.36
C ASN A 93 -17.64 -18.16 -0.89
N GLY A 94 -17.47 -16.88 -0.59
CA GLY A 94 -17.47 -16.31 0.77
C GLY A 94 -18.73 -15.54 1.16
N ASN A 95 -19.90 -15.86 0.60
CA ASN A 95 -21.11 -15.10 0.92
C ASN A 95 -21.72 -15.53 2.27
N GLY A 96 -21.23 -14.90 3.33
CA GLY A 96 -21.74 -15.03 4.70
C GLY A 96 -21.17 -13.97 5.65
N HIS A 97 -21.41 -12.69 5.33
CA HIS A 97 -21.07 -11.45 6.05
C HIS A 97 -19.84 -10.69 5.55
N ALA A 98 -20.01 -9.37 5.56
CA ALA A 98 -19.29 -8.39 4.78
C ALA A 98 -17.88 -8.07 5.28
N ASN A 99 -17.12 -7.48 4.35
CA ASN A 99 -15.88 -6.69 4.48
C ASN A 99 -14.57 -7.48 4.34
N ASP A 100 -13.73 -6.97 3.43
CA ASP A 100 -12.30 -7.23 3.29
C ASP A 100 -11.89 -8.57 2.67
N ALA A 101 -11.89 -8.62 1.33
CA ALA A 101 -11.24 -9.68 0.57
C ALA A 101 -10.15 -9.08 -0.33
N THR A 102 -8.93 -8.98 0.18
CA THR A 102 -7.73 -9.03 -0.65
C THR A 102 -7.06 -10.41 -0.45
N PRO A 103 -7.08 -11.30 -1.45
CA PRO A 103 -6.55 -12.65 -1.33
C PRO A 103 -5.04 -12.70 -1.12
N ARG A 104 -4.70 -13.52 -0.13
CA ARG A 104 -3.38 -13.93 0.31
C ARG A 104 -2.86 -15.00 -0.67
N ASN A 105 -2.14 -14.63 -1.74
CA ASN A 105 -1.34 -15.58 -2.53
C ASN A 105 -0.20 -14.89 -3.29
N ALA A 106 1.01 -14.93 -2.70
CA ALA A 106 2.29 -14.93 -3.40
C ALA A 106 3.31 -15.78 -2.58
N PRO A 107 4.26 -16.50 -3.21
CA PRO A 107 4.80 -17.78 -2.74
C PRO A 107 6.04 -17.66 -1.80
N PRO A 108 6.52 -18.79 -1.24
CA PRO A 108 7.40 -18.85 -0.08
C PRO A 108 8.88 -18.98 -0.47
N TYR A 109 9.76 -18.28 0.24
CA TYR A 109 11.18 -18.65 0.29
C TYR A 109 11.73 -18.54 1.71
N GLY A 110 12.15 -19.70 2.23
CA GLY A 110 13.40 -19.81 2.99
C GLY A 110 13.30 -19.68 4.50
N ALA A 111 12.74 -20.70 5.16
CA ALA A 111 13.18 -21.03 6.52
C ALA A 111 14.51 -21.81 6.43
N THR A 112 15.51 -21.43 7.23
CA THR A 112 16.42 -22.38 7.90
C THR A 112 16.96 -21.70 9.18
N PRO A 113 17.11 -22.44 10.29
CA PRO A 113 17.25 -21.88 11.64
C PRO A 113 18.69 -21.94 12.16
N CYS A 114 19.01 -21.12 13.17
CA CYS A 114 20.13 -21.39 14.07
C CYS A 114 19.73 -21.07 15.52
N CYS A 115 19.80 -22.11 16.34
CA CYS A 115 19.60 -22.13 17.77
C CYS A 115 20.63 -21.27 18.53
N ALA A 116 20.22 -20.76 19.70
CA ALA A 116 20.91 -20.92 20.99
C ALA A 116 20.24 -19.97 22.02
N GLU A 117 19.54 -20.51 23.03
CA GLU A 117 20.03 -20.64 24.43
C GLU A 117 19.50 -19.46 25.29
N LYS A 118 18.97 -19.60 26.51
CA LYS A 118 18.81 -20.69 27.46
C LYS A 118 17.57 -20.38 28.31
N ARG A 119 16.85 -21.43 28.73
CA ARG A 119 15.88 -21.40 29.82
C ARG A 119 16.57 -21.89 31.08
N GLU A 120 16.50 -21.12 32.15
CA GLU A 120 16.70 -21.61 33.51
C GLU A 120 15.47 -21.29 34.36
N THR A 121 15.29 -22.15 35.35
CA THR A 121 14.08 -22.59 36.05
C THR A 121 13.65 -21.67 37.21
N GLY A 122 12.38 -21.78 37.61
CA GLY A 122 11.66 -20.96 38.62
C GLY A 122 12.16 -21.10 40.08
N PRO A 123 11.32 -20.94 41.14
CA PRO A 123 9.95 -20.44 41.26
C PRO A 123 9.81 -19.21 42.21
N GLN A 124 8.61 -18.60 42.22
CA GLN A 124 8.19 -17.46 43.08
C GLN A 124 8.30 -17.74 44.59
N PRO A 125 8.36 -16.70 45.43
CA PRO A 125 7.20 -16.43 46.30
C PRO A 125 6.85 -14.95 46.52
N MET A 126 5.61 -14.76 46.97
CA MET A 126 4.87 -13.51 47.23
C MET A 126 5.43 -12.63 48.36
N SER A 127 5.19 -11.31 48.27
CA SER A 127 4.70 -10.40 49.34
C SER A 127 4.70 -8.96 48.79
N SER A 128 3.53 -8.41 48.46
CA SER A 128 2.63 -7.60 49.31
C SER A 128 3.01 -6.12 49.41
N VAL A 129 2.18 -5.31 48.76
CA VAL A 129 1.67 -3.97 49.10
C VAL A 129 2.67 -2.83 49.34
N VAL A 130 2.70 -1.85 48.42
CA VAL A 130 2.67 -0.40 48.71
C VAL A 130 2.18 0.40 47.48
N ASP A 131 1.20 1.27 47.74
CA ASP A 131 0.74 2.46 47.02
C ASP A 131 0.43 2.41 45.50
N ASP A 132 -0.87 2.28 45.25
CA ASP A 132 -1.58 2.43 43.98
C ASP A 132 -1.58 3.89 43.51
N ALA A 133 -0.45 4.33 42.96
CA ALA A 133 -0.42 5.39 41.97
C ALA A 133 -0.16 4.70 40.63
N MET A 134 -1.22 4.19 40.00
CA MET A 134 -1.16 3.68 38.62
C MET A 134 -0.29 4.61 37.79
N PRO A 135 0.86 4.15 37.25
CA PRO A 135 1.57 4.94 36.27
C PRO A 135 0.60 5.10 35.11
N LYS A 136 0.11 6.32 34.90
CA LYS A 136 -0.64 6.71 33.70
C LYS A 136 0.22 6.22 32.55
N THR A 137 -0.16 5.10 31.96
CA THR A 137 0.58 4.48 30.88
C THR A 137 0.41 5.46 29.74
N ILE A 138 1.39 6.34 29.55
CA ILE A 138 1.37 7.30 28.46
C ILE A 138 1.37 6.41 27.23
N LEU A 139 0.23 6.41 26.52
CA LEU A 139 0.00 5.58 25.35
C LEU A 139 0.79 6.20 24.21
N ILE A 140 2.11 5.99 24.20
CA ILE A 140 2.99 6.53 23.17
C ILE A 140 2.98 5.54 21.99
N PRO A 141 2.88 6.01 20.75
CA PRO A 141 3.10 5.17 19.59
C PRO A 141 4.52 4.57 19.63
N THR A 142 4.73 3.46 18.93
CA THR A 142 6.05 2.84 18.82
C THR A 142 6.26 2.44 17.38
N TRP A 143 7.38 2.88 16.82
CA TRP A 143 7.84 2.47 15.50
C TRP A 143 8.95 1.45 15.66
N ASP A 144 8.76 0.26 15.10
CA ASP A 144 9.77 -0.78 15.02
C ASP A 144 10.31 -0.82 13.59
N PRO A 145 11.50 -0.30 13.30
CA PRO A 145 12.06 -0.29 11.94
C PRO A 145 12.50 -1.68 11.47
N GLN A 146 12.80 -2.61 12.38
CA GLN A 146 13.19 -3.98 12.03
C GLN A 146 11.98 -4.79 11.58
N ARG A 147 10.85 -4.65 12.30
CA ARG A 147 9.57 -5.27 11.93
C ARG A 147 8.77 -4.43 10.96
N ARG A 148 9.19 -3.18 10.73
CA ARG A 148 8.46 -2.15 10.00
C ARG A 148 7.01 -2.03 10.46
N GLN A 149 6.83 -1.95 11.77
CA GLN A 149 5.50 -1.91 12.39
C GLN A 149 5.34 -0.66 13.23
N LEU A 150 4.28 0.09 12.94
CA LEU A 150 3.75 1.13 13.80
C LEU A 150 2.72 0.50 14.74
N ARG A 151 2.97 0.61 16.04
CA ARG A 151 2.10 0.11 17.11
C ARG A 151 1.64 1.26 17.98
N PHE A 152 0.47 1.11 18.56
CA PHE A 152 -0.06 2.01 19.58
C PHE A 152 -0.68 1.16 20.68
N ASN A 153 -0.23 1.34 21.92
CA ASN A 153 -0.68 0.54 23.07
C ASN A 153 -0.60 -0.99 22.82
N GLY A 154 0.49 -1.45 22.19
CA GLY A 154 0.66 -2.85 21.81
C GLY A 154 -0.17 -3.34 20.62
N VAL A 155 -1.12 -2.55 20.13
CA VAL A 155 -1.94 -2.85 18.94
C VAL A 155 -1.22 -2.38 17.68
N ALA A 156 -1.15 -3.22 16.65
CA ALA A 156 -0.59 -2.81 15.37
C ALA A 156 -1.51 -1.80 14.67
N VAL A 157 -1.02 -0.57 14.49
CA VAL A 157 -1.69 0.49 13.73
C VAL A 157 -1.41 0.29 12.24
N LYS A 158 -0.15 0.01 11.89
CA LYS A 158 0.24 -0.16 10.49
C LYS A 158 1.48 -1.03 10.36
N GLU A 159 1.49 -1.91 9.37
CA GLU A 159 2.63 -2.75 9.03
C GLU A 159 3.09 -2.45 7.60
N PHE A 160 4.36 -2.14 7.43
CA PHE A 160 4.95 -1.79 6.14
C PHE A 160 5.68 -3.01 5.58
N ARG A 161 5.05 -3.64 4.58
CA ARG A 161 5.63 -4.82 3.92
C ARG A 161 6.79 -4.50 2.98
N TRP A 162 6.94 -3.24 2.57
CA TRP A 162 7.99 -2.76 1.66
C TRP A 162 8.65 -1.50 2.22
N THR A 163 9.90 -1.24 1.81
CA THR A 163 10.67 -0.06 2.20
C THR A 163 9.99 1.22 1.72
N ALA A 164 9.19 1.81 2.58
CA ALA A 164 8.51 3.06 2.30
C ALA A 164 9.38 4.21 2.78
N HIS A 165 10.53 4.44 2.14
CA HIS A 165 11.59 5.35 2.60
C HIS A 165 11.09 6.66 3.22
N ASN A 166 10.14 7.36 2.58
CA ASN A 166 9.57 8.59 3.13
C ASN A 166 8.71 8.35 4.38
N GLN A 167 7.87 7.32 4.40
CA GLN A 167 7.04 6.99 5.55
C GLN A 167 7.89 6.47 6.72
N GLU A 168 8.93 5.67 6.44
CA GLU A 168 9.88 5.19 7.43
C GLU A 168 10.71 6.36 7.99
N ALA A 169 11.16 7.30 7.17
CA ALA A 169 11.87 8.50 7.63
C ALA A 169 11.02 9.33 8.60
N VAL A 170 9.74 9.54 8.29
CA VAL A 170 8.81 10.24 9.20
C VAL A 170 8.61 9.47 10.51
N LEU A 171 8.39 8.16 10.46
CA LEU A 171 8.17 7.35 11.67
C LEU A 171 9.44 7.18 12.51
N SER A 172 10.61 7.08 11.87
CA SER A 172 11.90 7.06 12.54
C SER A 172 12.18 8.40 13.22
N ALA A 173 11.91 9.53 12.56
CA ALA A 173 12.04 10.86 13.18
C ALA A 173 11.11 11.00 14.41
N PHE A 174 9.84 10.59 14.30
CA PHE A 174 8.96 10.53 15.47
C PHE A 174 9.51 9.63 16.57
N GLN A 175 10.14 8.50 16.25
CA GLN A 175 10.70 7.59 17.24
C GLN A 175 12.00 8.11 17.88
N GLU A 176 12.83 8.83 17.13
CA GLU A 176 14.07 9.46 17.58
C GLU A 176 13.79 10.67 18.49
N GLU A 177 12.71 11.40 18.24
CA GLU A 177 12.29 12.57 19.02
C GLU A 177 11.29 12.23 20.15
N ASP A 178 11.09 10.95 20.46
CA ASP A 178 10.16 10.48 21.50
C ASP A 178 8.68 10.89 21.29
N TRP A 179 8.24 10.90 20.03
CA TRP A 179 6.86 11.14 19.58
C TRP A 179 6.27 12.49 20.03
N PRO A 180 6.89 13.62 19.65
CA PRO A 180 6.37 14.94 19.96
C PRO A 180 5.10 15.23 19.15
N ALA A 181 4.34 16.26 19.54
CA ALA A 181 3.13 16.66 18.83
C ALA A 181 3.39 17.16 17.39
N ARG A 182 4.62 17.59 17.10
CA ARG A 182 5.11 18.05 15.79
C ARG A 182 6.60 17.72 15.69
N ILE A 183 7.02 17.25 14.52
CA ILE A 183 8.42 17.14 14.11
C ILE A 183 8.64 18.02 12.88
N ASP A 184 9.88 18.39 12.58
CA ASP A 184 10.21 19.03 11.31
C ASP A 184 10.25 18.00 10.17
N ASP A 185 10.12 18.45 8.91
CA ASP A 185 10.08 17.57 7.73
C ASP A 185 11.40 16.77 7.58
N PRO A 186 11.39 15.45 7.87
CA PRO A 186 12.60 14.63 7.89
C PRO A 186 12.91 14.04 6.51
N LEU A 187 12.13 14.39 5.48
CA LEU A 187 12.23 13.80 4.16
C LEU A 187 13.35 14.49 3.34
N PRO A 188 14.16 13.75 2.57
CA PRO A 188 15.28 14.31 1.80
C PRO A 188 14.79 15.23 0.66
N PRO A 189 15.31 16.46 0.52
CA PRO A 189 14.85 17.42 -0.48
C PRO A 189 15.09 16.86 -1.90
N HIS A 190 14.07 16.96 -2.76
CA HIS A 190 14.17 16.60 -4.17
C HIS A 190 13.98 17.86 -5.02
N ALA A 191 14.99 18.20 -5.83
CA ALA A 191 15.03 19.43 -6.62
C ALA A 191 13.85 19.62 -7.60
N GLU A 192 13.18 18.52 -7.99
CA GLU A 192 12.06 18.53 -8.95
C GLU A 192 10.68 18.42 -8.28
N GLN A 193 10.62 18.22 -6.96
CA GLN A 193 9.35 18.00 -6.25
C GLN A 193 9.16 19.05 -5.14
N ASP A 194 8.02 19.74 -5.17
CA ASP A 194 7.59 20.63 -4.10
C ASP A 194 7.53 19.88 -2.75
N SER A 195 8.29 20.36 -1.77
CA SER A 195 8.39 19.79 -0.42
C SER A 195 7.03 19.62 0.25
N LYS A 196 6.14 20.61 0.11
CA LYS A 196 4.79 20.59 0.67
C LYS A 196 3.94 19.50 0.03
N ARG A 197 4.01 19.34 -1.30
CA ARG A 197 3.27 18.27 -2.00
C ARG A 197 3.75 16.89 -1.57
N ARG A 198 5.07 16.69 -1.50
CA ARG A 198 5.71 15.43 -1.08
C ARG A 198 5.35 15.05 0.35
N LEU A 199 5.42 16.00 1.29
CA LEU A 199 5.06 15.76 2.69
C LEU A 199 3.57 15.44 2.82
N SER A 200 2.71 16.19 2.13
CA SER A 200 1.26 15.94 2.10
C SER A 200 0.92 14.54 1.57
N ASP A 201 1.57 14.11 0.48
CA ASP A 201 1.39 12.77 -0.07
C ASP A 201 1.88 11.68 0.90
N THR A 202 2.98 11.93 1.62
CA THR A 202 3.52 11.02 2.63
C THR A 202 2.57 10.86 3.82
N ILE A 203 2.05 11.97 4.36
CA ILE A 203 1.06 11.99 5.44
C ILE A 203 -0.24 11.30 5.02
N LYS A 204 -0.72 11.59 3.80
CA LYS A 204 -1.88 10.92 3.21
C LYS A 204 -1.66 9.42 3.12
N CYS A 205 -0.45 8.98 2.76
CA CYS A 205 -0.11 7.57 2.74
C CYS A 205 -0.04 6.97 4.16
N LEU A 206 0.55 7.66 5.15
CA LEU A 206 0.62 7.23 6.55
C LEU A 206 -0.77 6.98 7.15
N ASN A 207 -1.72 7.88 6.90
CA ASN A 207 -3.10 7.77 7.37
C ASN A 207 -3.91 6.70 6.65
N ARG A 208 -3.57 6.38 5.41
CA ARG A 208 -4.24 5.34 4.63
C ARG A 208 -3.72 3.95 4.99
N LYS A 209 -4.57 2.94 4.79
CA LYS A 209 -4.24 1.51 4.97
C LYS A 209 -3.67 1.21 6.38
N GLN A 210 -4.18 1.88 7.41
CA GLN A 210 -3.95 1.47 8.79
C GLN A 210 -4.81 0.25 9.11
N VAL A 211 -4.22 -0.74 9.77
CA VAL A 211 -4.91 -1.94 10.26
C VAL A 211 -5.91 -1.56 11.34
N ASN A 212 -5.51 -0.63 12.21
CA ASN A 212 -6.39 0.01 13.19
C ASN A 212 -6.20 1.53 13.09
N PRO A 213 -7.23 2.31 12.70
CA PRO A 213 -7.12 3.75 12.47
C PRO A 213 -7.07 4.56 13.79
N ILE A 214 -6.11 4.23 14.66
CA ILE A 214 -5.97 4.80 16.00
C ILE A 214 -5.13 6.09 15.96
N LEU A 215 -4.25 6.21 14.96
CA LEU A 215 -3.34 7.35 14.82
C LEU A 215 -3.62 8.13 13.54
N HIS A 216 -3.67 9.45 13.66
CA HIS A 216 -3.90 10.33 12.53
C HIS A 216 -2.83 11.41 12.48
N PHE A 217 -2.02 11.38 11.42
CA PHE A 217 -0.97 12.33 11.14
C PHE A 217 -1.54 13.55 10.40
N ARG A 218 -1.06 14.74 10.72
CA ARG A 218 -1.42 15.99 10.04
C ARG A 218 -0.16 16.76 9.72
N GLY A 219 -0.18 17.48 8.61
CA GLY A 219 0.86 18.46 8.31
C GLY A 219 0.40 19.84 8.75
N ASP A 220 1.35 20.70 9.08
CA ASP A 220 1.12 22.10 9.48
C ASP A 220 0.70 23.01 8.31
N GLY A 221 0.79 22.50 7.08
CA GLY A 221 0.39 23.20 5.85
C GLY A 221 1.49 24.05 5.21
N THR A 222 2.66 24.14 5.84
CA THR A 222 3.85 24.85 5.33
C THR A 222 4.72 23.94 4.47
N GLY A 223 4.69 22.62 4.72
CA GLY A 223 5.61 21.67 4.10
C GLY A 223 6.89 21.46 4.89
N GLU A 224 6.99 22.04 6.09
CA GLU A 224 8.12 21.91 7.01
C GLU A 224 7.79 21.06 8.25
N GLY A 225 6.55 20.58 8.39
CA GLY A 225 6.10 19.72 9.50
C GLY A 225 4.64 19.28 9.40
#